data_AF-A0A914QNV1-F1
#
_entry.id   AF-A0A914QNV1-F1
#
_cell.length_a   1.000
_cell.length_b   1.000
_cell.length_c   1.000
_cell.angle_alpha   90.00
_cell.angle_beta   90.00
_cell.angle_gamma   90.00
#
_symmetry.space_group_name_H-M   'P 1'
#
loop_
_entity.id
_entity.type
_entity.pdbx_description
1 polymer ?
#
loop_
_entity_poly.entity_id
_entity_poly.type
_entity_poly.pdbx_seq_one_letter_code
_entity_poly.pdbx_strand_id
1 'polypeptide(L)'
;MMHQTAPQVLYRIREPPNELKDCKDALVGENVGYITFIFFPRHLTPANRDNTINLLHIFRDYLHYHIKCSKAFLHSRFRQKATEWLKVLNRAKP
;
A
#
# COMPACT_ATOMS: atom_id res chain seq x y z
N MET A 1 14.46 2.76 8.22
CA MET A 1 15.67 2.86 7.38
C MET A 1 15.26 3.47 6.05
N MET A 2 15.46 4.77 5.84
CA MET A 2 15.19 5.39 4.53
C MET A 2 16.25 4.90 3.55
N HIS A 3 15.86 4.14 2.53
CA HIS A 3 16.75 3.88 1.40
C HIS A 3 16.88 5.18 0.60
N GLN A 4 17.95 5.92 0.86
CA GLN A 4 18.21 7.23 0.26
C GLN A 4 18.36 7.16 -1.29
N THR A 5 18.57 5.96 -1.82
CA THR A 5 18.72 5.66 -3.25
C THR A 5 17.49 5.04 -3.91
N ALA A 6 16.36 4.88 -3.19
CA ALA A 6 15.13 4.32 -3.74
C ALA A 6 14.37 5.35 -4.62
N PRO A 7 13.47 4.88 -5.51
CA PRO A 7 12.54 5.76 -6.21
C PRO A 7 11.68 6.57 -5.23
N GLN A 8 11.48 7.84 -5.56
CA GLN A 8 10.54 8.67 -4.80
C GLN A 8 9.12 8.29 -5.20
N VAL A 9 8.22 8.27 -4.22
CA VAL A 9 6.80 7.93 -4.40
C VAL A 9 5.94 9.08 -3.92
N LEU A 10 5.01 9.52 -4.76
CA LEU A 10 3.98 10.50 -4.42
C LEU A 10 2.61 9.82 -4.42
N TYR A 11 1.74 10.25 -3.52
CA TYR A 11 0.37 9.75 -3.43
C TYR A 11 -0.62 10.91 -3.46
N ARG A 12 -1.65 10.80 -4.31
CA ARG A 12 -2.78 11.73 -4.38
C ARG A 12 -4.09 10.96 -4.30
N ILE A 13 -5.05 11.53 -3.58
CA ILE A 13 -6.39 10.95 -3.44
C ILE A 13 -7.35 11.78 -4.27
N ARG A 14 -8.34 11.12 -4.86
CA ARG A 14 -9.49 11.69 -5.57
C ARG A 14 -9.22 12.33 -6.91
N GLU A 15 -8.19 13.16 -6.99
CA GLU A 15 -7.88 13.92 -8.19
C GLU A 15 -6.59 13.41 -8.84
N PRO A 16 -6.55 13.36 -10.19
CA PRO A 16 -5.33 13.04 -10.91
C PRO A 16 -4.25 14.10 -10.66
N PRO A 17 -2.97 13.71 -10.73
CA PRO A 17 -1.87 14.66 -10.75
C PRO A 17 -1.97 15.56 -12.00
N ASN A 18 -1.42 16.77 -11.93
CA ASN A 18 -1.58 17.79 -12.98
C ASN A 18 -1.10 17.31 -14.36
N GLU A 19 -0.10 16.44 -14.38
CA GLU A 19 0.46 15.81 -15.58
C GLU A 19 -0.56 14.94 -16.33
N LEU A 20 -1.62 14.49 -15.66
CA LEU A 20 -2.70 13.67 -16.22
C LEU A 20 -4.02 14.44 -16.33
N LYS A 21 -4.04 15.76 -16.09
CA LYS A 21 -5.28 16.55 -16.00
C LYS A 21 -6.06 16.61 -17.31
N ASP A 22 -5.36 16.63 -18.45
CA ASP A 22 -5.97 16.71 -19.77
C ASP A 22 -6.26 15.32 -20.37
N CYS A 23 -5.94 14.24 -19.65
CA CYS A 23 -6.19 12.88 -20.08
C CYS A 23 -7.67 12.53 -19.83
N LYS A 24 -8.43 12.26 -20.90
CA LYS A 24 -9.88 11.94 -20.81
C LYS A 24 -10.19 10.73 -19.94
N ASP A 25 -9.23 9.81 -19.81
CA ASP A 25 -9.39 8.57 -19.05
C ASP A 25 -8.98 8.72 -17.57
N ALA A 26 -8.57 9.91 -17.15
CA ALA A 26 -8.21 10.17 -15.76
C ALA A 26 -9.47 10.19 -14.87
N LEU A 27 -9.63 9.13 -14.08
CA LEU A 27 -10.74 8.97 -13.15
C LEU A 27 -10.66 9.94 -11.97
N VAL A 28 -11.80 10.53 -11.61
CA VAL A 28 -11.96 11.35 -10.41
C VAL A 28 -12.98 10.68 -9.49
N GLY A 29 -12.69 10.58 -8.19
CA GLY A 29 -13.66 10.06 -7.23
C GLY A 29 -13.09 9.66 -5.87
N GLU A 30 -13.95 9.51 -4.86
CA GLU A 30 -13.51 9.27 -3.47
C GLU A 30 -12.71 7.97 -3.27
N ASN A 31 -12.94 6.97 -4.11
CA ASN A 31 -12.27 5.67 -4.06
C ASN A 31 -11.12 5.54 -5.07
N VAL A 32 -10.69 6.66 -5.67
CA VAL A 32 -9.58 6.70 -6.62
C VAL A 32 -8.34 7.26 -5.93
N GLY A 33 -7.21 6.58 -6.11
CA GLY A 33 -5.91 7.02 -5.62
C GLY A 33 -4.85 6.88 -6.71
N TYR A 34 -4.05 7.93 -6.87
CA TYR A 34 -2.94 8.00 -7.81
C TYR A 34 -1.63 7.81 -7.06
N ILE A 35 -0.82 6.85 -7.50
CA ILE A 35 0.52 6.60 -6.98
C ILE A 35 1.52 6.87 -8.10
N THR A 36 2.39 7.86 -7.91
CA THR A 36 3.38 8.29 -8.90
C THR A 36 4.77 7.87 -8.44
N PHE A 37 5.44 7.05 -9.23
CA PHE A 37 6.84 6.68 -9.02
C PHE A 37 7.75 7.59 -9.84
N ILE A 38 8.71 8.24 -9.18
CA ILE A 38 9.71 9.08 -9.82
C ILE A 38 11.01 8.29 -9.90
N PHE A 39 11.40 7.95 -11.12
CA PHE A 39 12.63 7.23 -11.41
C PHE A 39 13.75 8.18 -11.83
N PHE A 40 14.96 7.91 -11.33
CA PHE A 40 16.20 8.53 -11.81
C PHE A 40 16.96 7.53 -12.70
N PRO A 41 17.92 7.98 -13.53
CA PRO A 41 18.69 7.08 -14.41
C PRO A 41 19.31 5.87 -13.70
N ARG A 42 19.70 6.03 -12.43
CA ARG A 42 20.25 4.95 -11.58
C ARG A 42 19.29 3.75 -11.40
N HIS A 43 17.98 3.96 -11.51
CA HIS A 43 16.96 2.91 -11.37
C HIS A 43 16.69 2.14 -12.67
N LEU A 44 17.09 2.72 -13.82
CA LEU A 44 16.79 2.19 -15.16
C LEU A 44 18.05 1.82 -15.94
N THR A 45 19.18 1.62 -15.23
CA THR A 45 20.42 1.08 -15.79
C THR A 45 20.15 -0.30 -16.40
N PRO A 46 20.88 -0.72 -17.44
CA PRO A 46 20.67 -2.03 -18.07
C PRO A 46 20.68 -3.20 -17.08
N ALA A 47 21.51 -3.13 -16.04
CA ALA A 47 21.59 -4.15 -14.99
C ALA A 47 20.36 -4.21 -14.08
N ASN A 48 19.68 -3.08 -13.83
CA ASN A 48 18.58 -2.99 -12.86
C ASN A 48 17.20 -2.89 -13.53
N ARG A 49 17.15 -2.60 -14.84
CA ARG A 49 15.91 -2.30 -15.57
C ARG A 49 14.87 -3.40 -15.44
N ASP A 50 15.26 -4.65 -15.65
CA ASP A 50 14.33 -5.79 -15.61
C ASP A 50 13.76 -5.98 -14.20
N ASN A 51 14.60 -5.84 -13.18
CA ASN A 51 14.14 -5.90 -11.79
C ASN A 51 13.18 -4.74 -11.45
N THR A 52 13.49 -3.52 -11.90
CA THR A 52 12.62 -2.35 -11.69
C THR A 52 11.25 -2.53 -12.36
N ILE A 53 11.23 -3.04 -13.61
CA ILE A 53 9.98 -3.37 -14.31
C ILE A 53 9.23 -4.48 -13.56
N ASN A 54 9.96 -5.48 -13.06
CA ASN A 54 9.37 -6.57 -12.30
C ASN A 54 8.66 -6.10 -11.03
N LEU A 55 9.30 -5.21 -10.27
CA LEU A 55 8.71 -4.62 -9.07
C LEU A 55 7.54 -3.69 -9.38
N LEU A 56 7.62 -2.92 -10.47
CA LEU A 56 6.57 -1.96 -10.83
C LEU A 56 5.30 -2.66 -11.30
N HIS A 57 5.39 -3.72 -12.13
CA HIS A 57 4.19 -4.36 -12.67
C HIS A 57 3.38 -5.11 -11.61
N ILE A 58 4.04 -5.68 -10.59
CA ILE A 58 3.34 -6.37 -9.49
C ILE A 58 2.85 -5.41 -8.40
N PHE A 59 3.23 -4.14 -8.43
CA PHE A 59 3.06 -3.22 -7.30
C PHE A 59 1.60 -3.10 -6.84
N ARG A 60 0.65 -3.04 -7.79
CA ARG A 60 -0.78 -2.93 -7.48
C ARG A 60 -1.26 -4.13 -6.67
N ASP A 61 -0.92 -5.33 -7.13
CA ASP A 61 -1.33 -6.57 -6.46
C ASP A 61 -0.59 -6.74 -5.14
N TYR A 62 0.68 -6.35 -5.07
CA TYR A 62 1.46 -6.29 -3.84
C TYR A 62 0.79 -5.40 -2.79
N LEU A 63 0.41 -4.17 -3.15
CA LEU A 63 -0.26 -3.22 -2.25
C LEU A 63 -1.59 -3.80 -1.76
N HIS A 64 -2.42 -4.29 -2.68
CA HIS A 64 -3.72 -4.86 -2.36
C HIS A 64 -3.64 -6.15 -1.55
N TYR A 65 -2.59 -6.95 -1.74
CA TYR A 65 -2.30 -8.12 -0.93
C TYR A 65 -1.95 -7.70 0.51
N HIS A 66 -1.02 -6.75 0.67
CA HIS A 66 -0.60 -6.29 1.99
C HIS A 66 -1.72 -5.60 2.78
N ILE A 67 -2.62 -4.86 2.12
CA ILE A 67 -3.82 -4.31 2.80
C ILE A 67 -4.69 -5.44 3.37
N LYS A 68 -4.94 -6.51 2.59
CA LYS A 68 -5.72 -7.66 3.05
C LYS A 68 -5.02 -8.41 4.18
N CYS A 69 -3.70 -8.60 4.09
CA CYS A 69 -2.90 -9.22 5.15
C CYS A 69 -2.95 -8.40 6.44
N SER A 70 -2.82 -7.07 6.38
CA SER A 70 -2.93 -6.19 7.55
C SER A 70 -4.31 -6.30 8.21
N LYS A 71 -5.39 -6.37 7.41
CA LYS A 71 -6.74 -6.61 7.92
C LYS A 71 -6.84 -7.97 8.64
N ALA A 72 -6.32 -9.04 8.04
CA ALA A 72 -6.32 -10.37 8.66
C ALA A 72 -5.50 -10.41 9.96
N PHE A 73 -4.35 -9.72 9.98
CA PHE A 73 -3.52 -9.58 11.18
C PHE A 73 -4.25 -8.84 12.30
N LEU A 74 -4.92 -7.73 11.99
CA LEU A 74 -5.75 -6.99 12.95
C LEU A 74 -6.88 -7.87 13.50
N HIS A 75 -7.56 -8.65 12.65
CA HIS A 75 -8.57 -9.60 13.12
C HIS A 75 -8.00 -10.65 14.08
N SER A 76 -6.78 -11.15 13.84
CA SER A 76 -6.11 -12.06 14.78
C SER A 76 -5.89 -11.41 16.14
N ARG A 77 -5.40 -10.17 16.17
CA ARG A 77 -5.19 -9.39 17.41
C ARG A 77 -6.50 -9.11 18.14
N PHE A 78 -7.56 -8.75 17.42
CA PHE A 78 -8.87 -8.52 18.03
C PHE A 78 -9.45 -9.80 18.65
N ARG A 79 -9.31 -10.95 17.98
CA ARG A 79 -9.73 -12.25 18.56
C ARG A 79 -8.94 -12.60 19.81
N GLN A 80 -7.62 -12.36 19.80
CA GLN A 80 -6.79 -12.55 20.98
C GLN A 80 -7.28 -11.70 22.16
N LYS A 81 -7.53 -10.40 21.94
CA LYS A 81 -8.06 -9.50 22.98
C LYS A 81 -9.46 -9.86 23.45
N ALA A 82 -10.36 -10.23 22.55
CA ALA A 82 -11.69 -10.70 22.93
C ALA A 82 -11.61 -11.97 23.81
N THR A 83 -10.69 -12.88 23.50
CA THR A 83 -10.46 -14.08 24.30
C THR A 83 -9.93 -13.74 25.69
N GLU A 84 -9.02 -12.77 25.81
CA GLU A 84 -8.53 -12.25 27.09
C GLU A 84 -9.67 -11.66 27.94
N TRP A 85 -10.55 -10.86 27.32
CA TRP A 85 -11.71 -10.30 28.02
C TRP A 85 -12.70 -11.36 28.48
N LEU A 86 -12.95 -12.39 27.66
CA LEU A 86 -13.79 -13.52 28.07
C LEU A 86 -13.22 -14.25 29.30
N LYS A 87 -11.90 -14.39 29.40
CA LYS A 87 -11.25 -14.98 30.59
C LYS A 87 -11.44 -14.10 31.84
N VAL A 88 -11.43 -12.78 31.70
CA VAL A 88 -11.73 -11.87 32.82
C VAL A 88 -13.18 -12.02 33.25
N LEU A 89 -14.12 -12.00 32.31
CA LEU A 89 -15.55 -12.15 32.60
C LEU A 89 -15.87 -13.48 33.28
N ASN A 90 -15.30 -14.59 32.79
CA ASN A 90 -15.54 -15.91 33.40
C ASN A 90 -14.96 -16.02 34.81
N ARG A 91 -13.87 -15.32 35.14
CA ARG A 91 -13.31 -15.25 36.50
C ARG A 91 -14.13 -14.39 37.46
N ALA A 92 -14.97 -13.50 36.93
CA ALA A 92 -15.83 -12.63 37.71
C ALA A 92 -17.21 -13.25 38.02
N LYS A 93 -17.49 -14.47 37.54
CA LYS A 93 -18.70 -15.21 37.92
C LYS A 93 -18.59 -15.62 39.41
N PRO A 94 -19.66 -15.44 40.21
CA PRO A 94 -19.67 -15.77 41.64
C PRO A 94 -19.51 -17.27 41.90
#